data_AF-A0A2C5YJZ8-F1
#
_entry.id   AF-A0A2C5YJZ8-F1
#
_cell.length_a   1.000
_cell.length_b   1.000
_cell.length_c   1.000
_cell.angle_alpha   90.00
_cell.angle_beta   90.00
_cell.angle_gamma   90.00
#
_symmetry.space_group_name_H-M   'P 1'
#
loop_
_entity.id
_entity.type
_entity.pdbx_description
1 polymer ?
#
loop_
_entity_poly.entity_id
_entity_poly.type
_entity_poly.pdbx_seq_one_letter_code
_entity_poly.pdbx_strand_id
1 'polypeptide(L)'
;MPYAVTLAIVADRFDCVPAVARELNGRYKFKWPLTSGRPYAGADVEQLLRQKVLVSWLLAHPLRMQQATRELIVRGSSLWGVFREADDDDDDGRGPSAADRAAAWWNLPEGLEHELQYRRECILNTVASVQRHFLRLYASRDRQCKLGYDSSAACDAFQLGQMLKFLIAKELLFLVDFGPASLDIVPDTSLLDVDELLATLKQCPNYQVDKHHTNCGPQIRIKAIMDYIRSMLSANAVCISHHDWSRRRAEATWVEPEDKTRLRDEDGRPFSFTRAIANDQRLQYEGALHADRMARSLFTATSWDWTPEA
;
A
#
# COMPACT_ATOMS: atom_id res chain seq x y z
N MET A 1 -9.69 -10.56 25.33
CA MET A 1 -9.34 -9.57 24.27
C MET A 1 -9.97 -8.20 24.52
N PRO A 2 -11.31 -8.07 24.61
CA PRO A 2 -11.96 -6.78 24.87
C PRO A 2 -11.44 -6.09 26.13
N TYR A 3 -11.06 -6.84 27.18
CA TYR A 3 -10.58 -6.29 28.44
C TYR A 3 -9.38 -5.34 28.33
N ALA A 4 -8.40 -5.59 27.44
CA ALA A 4 -7.26 -4.69 27.28
C ALA A 4 -7.65 -3.38 26.57
N VAL A 5 -8.57 -3.47 25.60
CA VAL A 5 -9.13 -2.32 24.88
C VAL A 5 -9.99 -1.48 25.82
N THR A 6 -10.93 -2.12 26.52
CA THR A 6 -11.77 -1.45 27.53
C THR A 6 -10.91 -0.82 28.61
N LEU A 7 -9.89 -1.51 29.14
CA LEU A 7 -9.02 -0.95 30.17
C LEU A 7 -8.24 0.26 29.66
N ALA A 8 -7.72 0.23 28.43
CA ALA A 8 -7.03 1.38 27.85
C ALA A 8 -7.98 2.58 27.64
N ILE A 9 -9.19 2.33 27.13
CA ILE A 9 -10.21 3.38 26.93
C ILE A 9 -10.62 3.98 28.28
N VAL A 10 -10.93 3.15 29.28
CA VAL A 10 -11.28 3.62 30.63
C VAL A 10 -10.09 4.38 31.23
N ALA A 11 -8.87 3.88 31.09
CA ALA A 11 -7.69 4.56 31.61
C ALA A 11 -7.49 5.95 31.00
N ASP A 12 -7.74 6.10 29.70
CA ASP A 12 -7.73 7.40 29.01
C ASP A 12 -8.83 8.33 29.52
N ARG A 13 -10.06 7.82 29.67
CA ARG A 13 -11.19 8.60 30.17
C ARG A 13 -11.02 9.09 31.62
N PHE A 14 -10.34 8.32 32.46
CA PHE A 14 -10.09 8.64 33.87
C PHE A 14 -8.67 9.16 34.15
N ASP A 15 -7.91 9.52 33.11
CA ASP A 15 -6.55 10.07 33.20
C ASP A 15 -5.59 9.23 34.07
N CYS A 16 -5.66 7.89 33.92
CA CYS A 16 -4.80 6.95 34.63
C CYS A 16 -3.99 6.04 33.69
N VAL A 17 -3.87 6.43 32.41
CA VAL A 17 -3.05 5.77 31.39
C VAL A 17 -1.64 5.42 31.86
N PRO A 18 -0.85 6.31 32.51
CA PRO A 18 0.52 5.98 32.92
C PRO A 18 0.57 4.82 33.92
N ALA A 19 -0.39 4.74 34.84
CA ALA A 19 -0.47 3.66 35.82
C ALA A 19 -0.80 2.32 35.15
N VAL A 20 -1.80 2.32 34.27
CA VAL A 20 -2.21 1.12 33.53
C VAL A 20 -1.13 0.64 32.56
N ALA A 21 -0.49 1.57 31.84
CA ALA A 21 0.61 1.26 30.94
C ALA A 21 1.79 0.62 31.68
N ARG A 22 2.13 1.11 32.88
CA ARG A 22 3.20 0.51 33.71
C ARG A 22 2.91 -0.94 34.08
N GLU A 23 1.68 -1.24 34.52
CA GLU A 23 1.32 -2.60 34.93
C GLU A 23 1.22 -3.57 33.74
N LEU A 24 0.63 -3.14 32.62
CA LEU A 24 0.47 -3.97 31.42
C LEU A 24 1.78 -4.20 30.65
N ASN A 25 2.69 -3.21 30.64
CA ASN A 25 4.01 -3.36 30.04
C ASN A 25 4.99 -4.14 30.94
N GLY A 26 4.83 -4.03 32.26
CA GLY A 26 5.69 -4.69 33.24
C GLY A 26 5.22 -6.09 33.60
N ARG A 27 4.21 -6.15 34.48
CA ARG A 27 3.81 -7.37 35.20
C ARG A 27 2.91 -8.28 34.38
N TYR A 28 1.96 -7.72 33.63
CA TYR A 28 0.89 -8.48 32.99
C TYR A 28 1.07 -8.58 31.47
N LYS A 29 2.28 -8.86 30.98
CA LYS A 29 2.67 -8.90 29.56
C LYS A 29 1.61 -9.57 28.68
N PHE A 30 0.70 -8.75 28.17
CA PHE A 30 -0.47 -9.20 27.44
C PHE A 30 -0.08 -9.57 26.00
N LYS A 31 -0.56 -10.73 25.54
CA LYS A 31 -0.35 -11.19 24.17
C LYS A 31 -1.58 -10.89 23.32
N TRP A 32 -1.35 -10.19 22.21
CA TRP A 32 -2.37 -9.99 21.20
C TRP A 32 -2.50 -11.22 20.30
N PRO A 33 -3.66 -11.45 19.66
CA PRO A 33 -3.85 -12.55 18.76
C PRO A 33 -3.08 -12.24 17.48
N LEU A 34 -2.56 -13.30 16.87
CA LEU A 34 -1.92 -13.21 15.58
C LEU A 34 -2.98 -12.94 14.52
N THR A 35 -2.73 -11.88 13.76
CA THR A 35 -3.50 -11.49 12.57
C THR A 35 -2.80 -11.95 11.29
N SER A 36 -1.50 -12.24 11.36
CA SER A 36 -0.70 -12.83 10.29
C SER A 36 -1.22 -14.21 9.86
N GLY A 37 -1.35 -14.44 8.55
CA GLY A 37 -1.74 -15.73 7.97
C GLY A 37 -3.24 -16.06 8.03
N ARG A 38 -4.05 -15.21 8.66
CA ARG A 38 -5.51 -15.25 8.47
C ARG A 38 -5.84 -14.52 7.18
N PRO A 39 -6.69 -15.09 6.29
CA PRO A 39 -7.26 -14.33 5.19
C PRO A 39 -7.88 -13.06 5.75
N TYR A 40 -7.74 -11.93 5.05
CA TYR A 40 -8.44 -10.69 5.39
C TYR A 40 -9.95 -10.79 5.03
N ALA A 41 -10.53 -11.96 5.26
CA ALA A 41 -11.94 -12.23 5.03
C ALA A 41 -12.69 -11.96 6.35
N GLY A 42 -13.21 -10.75 6.49
CA GLY A 42 -14.17 -10.38 7.53
C GLY A 42 -13.79 -9.17 8.38
N ALA A 43 -14.81 -8.51 8.92
CA ALA A 43 -14.70 -7.34 9.81
C ALA A 43 -13.81 -7.58 11.05
N ASP A 44 -13.67 -8.84 11.47
CA ASP A 44 -12.98 -9.23 12.70
C ASP A 44 -11.47 -8.94 12.68
N VAL A 45 -10.80 -9.15 11.53
CA VAL A 45 -9.34 -8.92 11.44
C VAL A 45 -9.05 -7.42 11.46
N GLU A 46 -9.82 -6.65 10.70
CA GLU A 46 -9.74 -5.19 10.68
C GLU A 46 -10.00 -4.61 12.08
N GLN A 47 -11.09 -5.04 12.71
CA GLN A 47 -11.46 -4.63 14.07
C GLN A 47 -10.32 -4.89 15.06
N LEU A 48 -9.69 -6.06 14.99
CA LEU A 48 -8.56 -6.41 15.85
C LEU A 48 -7.33 -5.54 15.57
N LEU A 49 -7.03 -5.21 14.31
CA LEU A 49 -5.93 -4.30 13.95
C LEU A 49 -6.18 -2.89 14.48
N ARG A 50 -7.39 -2.37 14.28
CA ARG A 50 -7.83 -1.07 14.80
C ARG A 50 -7.73 -1.01 16.33
N GLN A 51 -8.16 -2.07 17.03
CA GLN A 51 -8.00 -2.21 18.48
C GLN A 51 -6.51 -2.21 18.89
N LYS A 52 -5.65 -2.93 18.17
CA LYS A 52 -4.20 -2.93 18.42
C LYS A 52 -3.61 -1.53 18.26
N VAL A 53 -4.00 -0.78 17.21
CA VAL A 53 -3.53 0.58 16.98
C VAL A 53 -3.98 1.49 18.12
N LEU A 54 -5.27 1.53 18.45
CA LEU A 54 -5.80 2.37 19.52
C LEU A 54 -5.13 2.09 20.86
N VAL A 55 -5.03 0.82 21.28
CA VAL A 55 -4.40 0.48 22.56
C VAL A 55 -2.91 0.79 22.56
N SER A 56 -2.22 0.59 21.44
CA SER A 56 -0.80 0.92 21.34
C SER A 56 -0.55 2.43 21.38
N TRP A 57 -1.49 3.21 20.88
CA TRP A 57 -1.49 4.66 21.00
C TRP A 57 -1.66 5.09 22.46
N LEU A 58 -2.75 4.67 23.10
CA LEU A 58 -3.09 5.06 24.46
C LEU A 58 -2.03 4.62 25.47
N LEU A 59 -1.61 3.36 25.44
CA LEU A 59 -0.68 2.80 26.43
C LEU A 59 0.80 2.94 26.05
N ALA A 60 1.12 3.68 24.98
CA ALA A 60 2.48 3.91 24.47
C ALA A 60 3.29 2.62 24.22
N HIS A 61 2.78 1.72 23.35
CA HIS A 61 3.49 0.51 22.90
C HIS A 61 4.08 0.73 21.49
N PRO A 62 5.30 1.28 21.35
CA PRO A 62 5.82 1.76 20.07
C PRO A 62 5.97 0.65 19.01
N LEU A 63 6.54 -0.50 19.37
CA LEU A 63 6.73 -1.61 18.42
C LEU A 63 5.40 -2.16 17.91
N ARG A 64 4.39 -2.23 18.78
CA ARG A 64 3.06 -2.72 18.40
C ARG A 64 2.31 -1.71 17.54
N MET A 65 2.47 -0.42 17.84
CA MET A 65 1.95 0.66 17.01
C MET A 65 2.49 0.53 15.57
N GLN A 66 3.80 0.38 15.43
CA GLN A 66 4.45 0.22 14.13
C GLN A 66 3.97 -1.04 13.38
N GLN A 67 3.89 -2.18 14.07
CA GLN A 67 3.42 -3.43 13.46
C GLN A 67 1.95 -3.34 13.01
N ALA A 68 1.06 -2.88 13.89
CA ALA A 68 -0.38 -2.83 13.62
C ALA A 68 -0.71 -1.80 12.53
N THR A 69 -0.06 -0.64 12.53
CA THR A 69 -0.26 0.37 11.48
C THR A 69 0.28 -0.08 10.13
N ARG A 70 1.45 -0.74 10.09
CA ARG A 70 1.97 -1.35 8.85
C ARG A 70 0.98 -2.37 8.28
N GLU A 71 0.51 -3.29 9.13
CA GLU A 71 -0.39 -4.36 8.72
C GLU A 71 -1.73 -3.81 8.22
N LEU A 72 -2.26 -2.76 8.86
CA LEU A 72 -3.48 -2.09 8.41
C LEU A 72 -3.28 -1.37 7.06
N ILE A 73 -2.15 -0.68 6.85
CA ILE A 73 -1.81 -0.05 5.56
C ILE A 73 -1.76 -1.09 4.43
N VAL A 74 -1.07 -2.22 4.67
CA VAL A 74 -0.87 -3.28 3.66
C VAL A 74 -2.20 -3.95 3.31
N ARG A 75 -3.03 -4.25 4.30
CA ARG A 75 -4.30 -4.97 4.08
C ARG A 75 -5.45 -4.09 3.64
N GLY A 76 -5.43 -2.81 3.98
CA GLY A 76 -6.54 -1.93 3.69
C GLY A 76 -7.58 -1.87 4.80
N SER A 77 -8.61 -1.08 4.55
CA SER A 77 -9.68 -0.84 5.50
C SER A 77 -10.97 -0.55 4.76
N SER A 78 -12.08 -1.06 5.32
CA SER A 78 -13.42 -0.81 4.81
C SER A 78 -13.84 0.67 4.91
N LEU A 79 -13.14 1.49 5.70
CA LEU A 79 -13.38 2.93 5.77
C LEU A 79 -12.74 3.71 4.62
N TRP A 80 -11.83 3.10 3.85
CA TRP A 80 -11.06 3.78 2.79
C TRP A 80 -11.67 3.59 1.39
N GLY A 81 -12.86 2.99 1.28
CA GLY A 81 -13.58 2.81 0.02
C GLY A 81 -14.20 4.11 -0.50
N VAL A 82 -14.08 4.34 -1.81
CA VAL A 82 -14.56 5.54 -2.51
C VAL A 82 -16.10 5.59 -2.56
N PHE A 83 -16.75 4.43 -2.62
CA PHE A 83 -18.21 4.31 -2.79
C PHE A 83 -18.99 4.20 -1.48
N ARG A 84 -18.31 4.38 -0.33
CA ARG A 84 -18.89 4.15 1.01
C ARG A 84 -20.15 4.96 1.31
N GLU A 85 -20.32 6.14 0.71
CA GLU A 85 -21.48 7.00 0.97
C GLU A 85 -22.80 6.43 0.40
N ALA A 86 -22.75 5.45 -0.50
CA ALA A 86 -23.94 4.85 -1.10
C ALA A 86 -24.50 3.63 -0.32
N ASP A 87 -23.66 2.96 0.48
CA ASP A 87 -23.98 1.65 1.07
C ASP A 87 -24.39 1.72 2.56
N ASP A 88 -24.48 2.90 3.17
CA ASP A 88 -24.96 3.02 4.57
C ASP A 88 -26.46 2.69 4.70
N ASP A 89 -27.19 2.48 3.60
CA ASP A 89 -28.59 2.04 3.54
C ASP A 89 -28.78 0.53 3.22
N ASP A 90 -27.75 -0.19 2.76
CA ASP A 90 -27.85 -1.61 2.39
C ASP A 90 -27.30 -2.52 3.51
N ASP A 91 -28.21 -2.90 4.42
CA ASP A 91 -28.04 -3.92 5.47
C ASP A 91 -27.93 -5.34 4.87
N ASP A 92 -26.91 -5.59 4.06
CA ASP A 92 -26.61 -6.92 3.49
C ASP A 92 -25.95 -7.87 4.52
N GLY A 93 -25.91 -7.48 5.80
CA GLY A 93 -25.49 -8.31 6.94
C GLY A 93 -24.04 -8.82 6.92
N ARG A 94 -23.21 -8.35 5.97
CA ARG A 94 -21.84 -8.84 5.74
C ARG A 94 -20.75 -7.89 6.25
N GLY A 95 -21.10 -6.63 6.55
CA GLY A 95 -20.22 -5.62 7.13
C GLY A 95 -20.52 -5.33 8.61
N PRO A 96 -19.60 -4.66 9.35
CA PRO A 96 -19.89 -4.22 10.70
C PRO A 96 -21.03 -3.20 10.68
N SER A 97 -22.04 -3.39 11.53
CA SER A 97 -23.19 -2.49 11.60
C SER A 97 -22.76 -1.06 11.91
N ALA A 98 -23.62 -0.07 11.64
CA ALA A 98 -23.38 1.32 12.05
C ALA A 98 -23.09 1.42 13.58
N ALA A 99 -23.72 0.55 14.39
CA ALA A 99 -23.47 0.44 15.82
C ALA A 99 -22.07 -0.14 16.13
N ASP A 100 -21.59 -1.12 15.37
CA ASP A 100 -20.23 -1.66 15.53
C ASP A 100 -19.16 -0.63 15.17
N ARG A 101 -19.40 0.20 14.16
CA ARG A 101 -18.56 1.33 13.74
C ARG A 101 -18.56 2.50 14.74
N ALA A 102 -19.48 2.52 15.70
CA ALA A 102 -19.48 3.52 16.78
C ALA A 102 -18.41 3.25 17.86
N ALA A 103 -17.81 2.07 17.88
CA ALA A 103 -16.77 1.76 18.86
C ALA A 103 -15.50 2.60 18.66
N ALA A 104 -14.84 2.97 19.76
CA ALA A 104 -13.75 3.94 19.76
C ALA A 104 -12.58 3.61 18.81
N TRP A 105 -12.29 2.33 18.55
CA TRP A 105 -11.20 1.92 17.66
C TRP A 105 -11.51 2.13 16.18
N TRP A 106 -12.77 2.35 15.79
CA TRP A 106 -13.12 2.74 14.42
C TRP A 106 -12.83 4.22 14.13
N ASN A 107 -12.63 5.02 15.18
CA ASN A 107 -12.31 6.44 15.09
C ASN A 107 -10.93 6.70 15.69
N LEU A 108 -9.87 6.38 14.94
CA LEU A 108 -8.50 6.49 15.43
C LEU A 108 -8.13 7.95 15.77
N PRO A 109 -7.44 8.20 16.90
CA PRO A 109 -7.21 9.54 17.42
C PRO A 109 -6.21 10.33 16.58
N GLU A 110 -6.19 11.65 16.80
CA GLU A 110 -5.18 12.57 16.28
C GLU A 110 -4.92 12.44 14.78
N GLY A 111 -5.96 12.25 13.96
CA GLY A 111 -5.83 12.15 12.51
C GLY A 111 -4.95 10.99 12.02
N LEU A 112 -4.77 9.96 12.84
CA LEU A 112 -4.09 8.72 12.44
C LEU A 112 -4.78 8.08 11.24
N GLU A 113 -6.11 8.05 11.22
CA GLU A 113 -6.89 7.45 10.14
C GLU A 113 -6.52 8.05 8.77
N HIS A 114 -6.56 9.38 8.67
CA HIS A 114 -6.22 10.12 7.45
C HIS A 114 -4.78 9.86 6.98
N GLU A 115 -3.82 9.84 7.92
CA GLU A 115 -2.42 9.54 7.57
C GLU A 115 -2.25 8.10 7.07
N LEU A 116 -2.88 7.12 7.73
CA LEU A 116 -2.79 5.71 7.33
C LEU A 116 -3.39 5.49 5.93
N GLN A 117 -4.55 6.09 5.67
CA GLN A 117 -5.20 6.09 4.37
C GLN A 117 -4.27 6.71 3.31
N TYR A 118 -3.76 7.92 3.55
CA TYR A 118 -2.90 8.63 2.60
C TYR A 118 -1.62 7.86 2.27
N ARG A 119 -1.00 7.20 3.26
CA ARG A 119 0.17 6.33 3.03
C ARG A 119 -0.15 5.15 2.13
N ARG A 120 -1.30 4.51 2.35
CA ARG A 120 -1.76 3.42 1.49
C ARG A 120 -2.01 3.92 0.07
N GLU A 121 -2.66 5.06 -0.11
CA GLU A 121 -2.90 5.66 -1.42
C GLU A 121 -1.58 5.93 -2.16
N CYS A 122 -0.58 6.49 -1.47
CA CYS A 122 0.78 6.67 -2.01
C CYS A 122 1.40 5.34 -2.49
N ILE A 123 1.27 4.28 -1.69
CA ILE A 123 1.76 2.93 -2.03
C ILE A 123 1.02 2.36 -3.24
N LEU A 124 -0.32 2.38 -3.24
CA LEU A 124 -1.13 1.88 -4.36
C LEU A 124 -0.86 2.68 -5.63
N ASN A 125 -0.72 4.00 -5.54
CA ASN A 125 -0.36 4.86 -6.66
C ASN A 125 1.03 4.49 -7.23
N THR A 126 1.99 4.20 -6.35
CA THR A 126 3.31 3.71 -6.76
C THR A 126 3.21 2.39 -7.52
N VAL A 127 2.47 1.41 -7.00
CA VAL A 127 2.28 0.11 -7.67
C VAL A 127 1.56 0.28 -9.02
N ALA A 128 0.47 1.05 -9.05
CA ALA A 128 -0.27 1.35 -10.26
C ALA A 128 0.57 2.11 -11.30
N SER A 129 1.57 2.89 -10.88
CA SER A 129 2.47 3.59 -11.80
C SER A 129 3.32 2.63 -12.62
N VAL A 130 3.63 1.43 -12.10
CA VAL A 130 4.37 0.40 -12.82
C VAL A 130 3.52 -0.15 -13.97
N GLN A 131 2.26 -0.49 -13.69
CA GLN A 131 1.31 -0.95 -14.71
C GLN A 131 1.14 0.13 -15.80
N ARG A 132 0.89 1.38 -15.39
CA ARG A 132 0.78 2.53 -16.30
C ARG A 132 2.03 2.72 -17.15
N HIS A 133 3.21 2.59 -16.57
CA HIS A 133 4.47 2.71 -17.30
C HIS A 133 4.57 1.68 -18.41
N PHE A 134 4.39 0.38 -18.11
CA PHE A 134 4.51 -0.64 -19.15
C PHE A 134 3.38 -0.56 -20.19
N LEU A 135 2.14 -0.26 -19.78
CA LEU A 135 1.04 -0.04 -20.73
C LEU A 135 1.37 1.11 -21.70
N ARG A 136 1.84 2.25 -21.18
CA ARG A 136 2.28 3.37 -22.03
C ARG A 136 3.47 3.01 -22.90
N LEU A 137 4.45 2.29 -22.35
CA LEU A 137 5.68 1.91 -23.04
C LEU A 137 5.39 1.07 -24.29
N TYR A 138 4.55 0.03 -24.16
CA TYR A 138 4.20 -0.87 -25.27
C TYR A 138 3.07 -0.32 -26.16
N ALA A 139 2.26 0.63 -25.67
CA ALA A 139 1.31 1.36 -26.50
C ALA A 139 1.93 2.57 -27.22
N SER A 140 3.17 2.93 -26.87
CA SER A 140 3.88 4.04 -27.51
C SER A 140 4.24 3.70 -28.96
N ARG A 141 4.61 4.72 -29.72
CA ARG A 141 5.18 4.55 -31.06
C ARG A 141 6.67 4.17 -31.02
N ASP A 142 7.29 4.25 -29.84
CA ASP A 142 8.71 3.96 -29.66
C ASP A 142 8.92 2.46 -29.53
N ARG A 143 9.67 1.92 -30.48
CA ARG A 143 9.89 0.48 -30.60
C ARG A 143 10.65 -0.06 -29.39
N GLN A 144 10.06 -1.02 -28.69
CA GLN A 144 10.64 -1.64 -27.50
C GLN A 144 11.43 -2.91 -27.85
N CYS A 145 10.94 -3.67 -28.84
CA CYS A 145 11.68 -4.78 -29.42
C CYS A 145 12.93 -4.29 -30.17
N LYS A 146 14.11 -4.44 -29.55
CA LYS A 146 15.41 -3.99 -30.11
C LYS A 146 16.45 -5.10 -30.32
N LEU A 147 16.08 -6.38 -30.28
CA LEU A 147 17.05 -7.48 -30.39
C LEU A 147 17.44 -7.83 -31.84
N GLY A 148 18.73 -8.18 -32.00
CA GLY A 148 19.63 -7.78 -33.09
C GLY A 148 19.48 -8.35 -34.50
N TYR A 149 18.32 -8.82 -34.93
CA TYR A 149 18.11 -9.15 -36.36
C TYR A 149 16.85 -8.53 -36.96
N ASP A 150 15.80 -8.30 -36.16
CA ASP A 150 14.60 -7.59 -36.60
C ASP A 150 13.95 -6.90 -35.41
N SER A 151 13.55 -5.65 -35.61
CA SER A 151 12.75 -4.91 -34.66
C SER A 151 11.30 -4.96 -35.12
N SER A 152 10.40 -5.48 -34.29
CA SER A 152 9.04 -5.81 -34.72
C SER A 152 7.98 -5.06 -33.93
N ALA A 153 7.22 -4.20 -34.63
CA ALA A 153 6.02 -3.58 -34.06
C ALA A 153 4.95 -4.63 -33.70
N ALA A 154 4.92 -5.77 -34.41
CA ALA A 154 4.03 -6.88 -34.08
C ALA A 154 4.42 -7.53 -32.75
N CYS A 155 5.72 -7.55 -32.39
CA CYS A 155 6.16 -8.01 -31.08
C CYS A 155 5.65 -7.07 -29.97
N ASP A 156 5.82 -5.77 -30.13
CA ASP A 156 5.36 -4.79 -29.13
C ASP A 156 3.83 -4.88 -28.91
N ALA A 157 3.05 -4.98 -29.99
CA ALA A 157 1.60 -5.18 -29.94
C ALA A 157 1.20 -6.52 -29.28
N PHE A 158 1.94 -7.60 -29.57
CA PHE A 158 1.72 -8.88 -28.91
C PHE A 158 1.99 -8.80 -27.40
N GLN A 159 3.09 -8.17 -26.98
CA GLN A 159 3.41 -8.00 -25.56
C GLN A 159 2.37 -7.14 -24.84
N LEU A 160 1.90 -6.06 -25.47
CA LEU A 160 0.79 -5.25 -24.96
C LEU A 160 -0.48 -6.09 -24.75
N GLY A 161 -0.86 -6.91 -25.74
CA GLY A 161 -2.02 -7.79 -25.67
C GLY A 161 -1.90 -8.84 -24.56
N GLN A 162 -0.73 -9.48 -24.40
CA GLN A 162 -0.49 -10.43 -23.31
C GLN A 162 -0.59 -9.76 -21.94
N MET A 163 -0.09 -8.54 -21.80
CA MET A 163 -0.15 -7.79 -20.55
C MET A 163 -1.58 -7.38 -20.21
N LEU A 164 -2.35 -6.83 -21.16
CA LEU A 164 -3.77 -6.52 -20.97
C LEU A 164 -4.57 -7.76 -20.57
N LYS A 165 -4.38 -8.87 -21.28
CA LYS A 165 -5.03 -10.15 -20.97
C LYS A 165 -4.71 -10.61 -19.55
N PHE A 166 -3.45 -10.52 -19.14
CA PHE A 166 -3.01 -10.90 -17.79
C PHE A 166 -3.63 -9.98 -16.72
N LEU A 167 -3.57 -8.67 -16.89
CA LEU A 167 -4.07 -7.70 -15.91
C LEU A 167 -5.58 -7.83 -15.72
N ILE A 168 -6.34 -8.00 -16.81
CA ILE A 168 -7.80 -8.19 -16.74
C ILE A 168 -8.14 -9.53 -16.09
N ALA A 169 -7.48 -10.62 -16.50
CA ALA A 169 -7.76 -11.96 -15.95
C ALA A 169 -7.40 -12.11 -14.46
N LYS A 170 -6.57 -11.19 -13.92
CA LYS A 170 -6.20 -11.13 -12.51
C LYS A 170 -6.90 -10.01 -11.75
N GLU A 171 -7.88 -9.32 -12.37
CA GLU A 171 -8.63 -8.22 -11.75
C GLU A 171 -7.72 -7.07 -11.27
N LEU A 172 -6.61 -6.85 -11.98
CA LEU A 172 -5.64 -5.80 -11.72
C LEU A 172 -5.86 -4.55 -12.59
N LEU A 173 -6.75 -4.65 -13.57
CA LEU A 173 -7.17 -3.59 -14.48
C LEU A 173 -8.58 -3.89 -14.96
N PHE A 174 -9.46 -2.89 -14.84
CA PHE A 174 -10.83 -2.96 -15.34
C PHE A 174 -10.95 -2.06 -16.58
N LEU A 175 -11.51 -2.60 -17.66
CA LEU A 175 -11.81 -1.82 -18.85
C LEU A 175 -13.22 -1.25 -18.71
N VAL A 176 -13.31 0.07 -18.75
CA VAL A 176 -14.55 0.84 -18.67
C VAL A 176 -14.74 1.54 -20.02
N ASP A 177 -15.91 1.39 -20.62
CA ASP A 177 -16.28 2.13 -21.84
C ASP A 177 -17.07 3.41 -21.52
N PHE A 178 -17.60 4.08 -22.55
CA PHE A 178 -18.38 5.31 -22.38
C PHE A 178 -19.84 5.06 -21.93
N GLY A 179 -20.21 3.81 -21.67
CA GLY A 179 -21.51 3.44 -21.15
C GLY A 179 -21.67 3.87 -19.69
N PRO A 180 -22.84 4.40 -19.29
CA PRO A 180 -23.07 4.87 -17.93
C PRO A 180 -22.95 3.76 -16.86
N ALA A 181 -23.28 2.52 -17.20
CA ALA A 181 -23.20 1.37 -16.31
C ALA A 181 -21.77 0.80 -16.13
N SER A 182 -20.79 1.30 -16.89
CA SER A 182 -19.45 0.69 -16.92
C SER A 182 -18.64 1.02 -15.66
N LEU A 183 -19.01 2.06 -14.92
CA LEU A 183 -18.42 2.38 -13.63
C LEU A 183 -18.84 1.39 -12.53
N ASP A 184 -20.06 0.83 -12.63
CA ASP A 184 -20.59 -0.15 -11.66
C ASP A 184 -19.82 -1.48 -11.69
N ILE A 185 -19.02 -1.71 -12.74
CA ILE A 185 -18.21 -2.91 -12.92
C ILE A 185 -16.92 -2.83 -12.09
N VAL A 186 -16.50 -1.64 -11.65
CA VAL A 186 -15.25 -1.45 -10.92
C VAL A 186 -15.46 -1.79 -9.44
N PRO A 187 -14.88 -2.88 -8.92
CA PRO A 187 -15.07 -3.26 -7.53
C PRO A 187 -14.35 -2.29 -6.58
N ASP A 188 -14.80 -2.23 -5.33
CA ASP A 188 -14.03 -1.55 -4.28
C ASP A 188 -12.72 -2.30 -4.02
N THR A 189 -11.61 -1.56 -4.11
CA THR A 189 -10.25 -2.09 -3.91
C THR A 189 -9.67 -1.65 -2.55
N SER A 190 -10.48 -1.04 -1.69
CA SER A 190 -10.09 -0.57 -0.35
C SER A 190 -9.48 -1.66 0.53
N LEU A 191 -9.94 -2.92 0.37
CA LEU A 191 -9.52 -4.10 1.13
C LEU A 191 -8.47 -4.98 0.43
N LEU A 192 -7.93 -4.53 -0.70
CA LEU A 192 -6.93 -5.29 -1.45
C LEU A 192 -5.61 -5.40 -0.65
N ASP A 193 -5.10 -6.61 -0.48
CA ASP A 193 -3.80 -6.82 0.18
C ASP A 193 -2.65 -6.46 -0.78
N VAL A 194 -1.79 -5.53 -0.35
CA VAL A 194 -0.68 -5.04 -1.19
C VAL A 194 0.36 -6.12 -1.45
N ASP A 195 0.64 -7.01 -0.49
CA ASP A 195 1.60 -8.11 -0.70
C ASP A 195 1.06 -9.12 -1.73
N GLU A 196 -0.24 -9.41 -1.69
CA GLU A 196 -0.90 -10.26 -2.69
C GLU A 196 -0.91 -9.63 -4.08
N LEU A 197 -1.13 -8.31 -4.17
CA LEU A 197 -1.04 -7.54 -5.40
C LEU A 197 0.36 -7.60 -6.02
N LEU A 198 1.41 -7.35 -5.21
CA LEU A 198 2.79 -7.45 -5.67
C LEU A 198 3.13 -8.88 -6.11
N ALA A 199 2.70 -9.89 -5.35
CA ALA A 199 2.91 -11.29 -5.70
C ALA A 199 2.22 -11.66 -7.02
N THR A 200 1.01 -11.15 -7.25
CA THR A 200 0.25 -11.36 -8.49
C THR A 200 0.94 -10.69 -9.66
N LEU A 201 1.32 -9.40 -9.56
CA LEU A 201 2.03 -8.69 -10.65
C LEU A 201 3.33 -9.37 -11.08
N LYS A 202 4.06 -10.03 -10.15
CA LYS A 202 5.27 -10.81 -10.47
C LYS A 202 5.00 -12.04 -11.36
N GLN A 203 3.76 -12.52 -11.42
CA GLN A 203 3.34 -13.63 -12.27
C GLN A 203 3.09 -13.22 -13.72
N CYS A 204 3.34 -11.95 -14.10
CA CYS A 204 3.19 -11.47 -15.46
C CYS A 204 3.91 -12.42 -16.45
N PRO A 205 3.24 -12.89 -17.52
CA PRO A 205 3.82 -13.87 -18.41
C PRO A 205 5.01 -13.30 -19.20
N ASN A 206 5.93 -14.19 -19.60
CA ASN A 206 7.04 -13.90 -20.51
C ASN A 206 6.90 -14.69 -21.81
N TYR A 207 5.70 -14.63 -22.40
CA TYR A 207 5.46 -15.25 -23.69
C TYR A 207 6.23 -14.52 -24.78
N GLN A 208 6.74 -15.29 -25.74
CA GLN A 208 7.50 -14.78 -26.88
C GLN A 208 6.68 -15.03 -28.15
N VAL A 209 6.77 -14.11 -29.11
CA VAL A 209 6.10 -14.29 -30.41
C VAL A 209 6.70 -15.47 -31.16
N ASP A 210 8.04 -15.54 -31.16
CA ASP A 210 8.82 -16.59 -31.79
C ASP A 210 10.23 -16.65 -31.14
N LYS A 211 11.09 -17.52 -31.68
CA LYS A 211 12.47 -17.72 -31.23
C LYS A 211 13.40 -16.49 -31.37
N HIS A 212 13.05 -15.50 -32.19
CA HIS A 212 13.85 -14.30 -32.42
C HIS A 212 13.54 -13.19 -31.41
N HIS A 213 12.44 -13.30 -30.67
CA HIS A 213 11.95 -12.29 -29.72
C HIS A 213 12.14 -12.72 -28.25
N THR A 214 13.30 -13.32 -27.96
CA THR A 214 13.66 -13.66 -26.58
C THR A 214 13.80 -12.40 -25.73
N ASN A 215 13.36 -12.41 -24.47
CA ASN A 215 13.48 -11.28 -23.52
C ASN A 215 12.78 -9.96 -23.92
N CYS A 216 11.91 -9.95 -24.94
CA CYS A 216 11.10 -8.77 -25.28
C CYS A 216 9.92 -8.56 -24.30
N GLY A 217 9.63 -9.56 -23.46
CA GLY A 217 8.53 -9.53 -22.51
C GLY A 217 8.78 -8.64 -21.28
N PRO A 218 7.72 -8.05 -20.70
CA PRO A 218 7.84 -7.12 -19.58
C PRO A 218 8.23 -7.79 -18.26
N GLN A 219 8.03 -9.11 -18.11
CA GLN A 219 8.21 -9.83 -16.84
C GLN A 219 9.58 -9.59 -16.19
N ILE A 220 10.67 -9.63 -16.97
CA ILE A 220 12.03 -9.49 -16.46
C ILE A 220 12.20 -8.12 -15.78
N ARG A 221 11.62 -7.07 -16.38
CA ARG A 221 11.69 -5.70 -15.87
C ARG A 221 10.74 -5.49 -14.69
N ILE A 222 9.50 -5.99 -14.79
CA ILE A 222 8.50 -5.89 -13.71
C ILE A 222 8.99 -6.55 -12.43
N LYS A 223 9.61 -7.74 -12.52
CA LYS A 223 10.02 -8.51 -11.35
C LYS A 223 10.97 -7.73 -10.44
N ALA A 224 12.01 -7.13 -11.00
CA ALA A 224 12.98 -6.34 -10.24
C ALA A 224 12.33 -5.14 -9.54
N ILE A 225 11.39 -4.47 -10.21
CA ILE A 225 10.64 -3.35 -9.64
C ILE A 225 9.74 -3.82 -8.49
N MET A 226 9.01 -4.92 -8.65
CA MET A 226 8.16 -5.49 -7.60
C MET A 226 8.98 -5.92 -6.37
N ASP A 227 10.16 -6.51 -6.58
CA ASP A 227 11.08 -6.88 -5.51
C ASP A 227 11.56 -5.63 -4.74
N TYR A 228 11.90 -4.55 -5.45
CA TYR A 228 12.29 -3.30 -4.83
C TYR A 228 11.16 -2.65 -4.03
N ILE A 229 9.95 -2.56 -4.58
CA ILE A 229 8.78 -2.02 -3.87
C ILE A 229 8.53 -2.82 -2.60
N ARG A 230 8.61 -4.15 -2.68
CA ARG A 230 8.44 -5.02 -1.51
C ARG A 230 9.48 -4.76 -0.42
N SER A 231 10.75 -4.58 -0.77
CA SER A 231 11.79 -4.18 0.20
C SER A 231 11.48 -2.82 0.85
N MET A 232 10.94 -1.87 0.08
CA MET A 232 10.55 -0.56 0.61
C MET A 232 9.32 -0.62 1.53
N LEU A 233 8.40 -1.57 1.31
CA LEU A 233 7.27 -1.81 2.20
C LEU A 233 7.69 -2.30 3.59
N SER A 234 8.88 -2.90 3.73
CA SER A 234 9.44 -3.28 5.04
C SER A 234 10.09 -2.11 5.79
N ALA A 235 10.30 -0.96 5.16
CA ALA A 235 10.91 0.21 5.80
C ALA A 235 10.05 0.76 6.95
N ASN A 236 10.66 1.30 8.00
CA ASN A 236 9.93 1.89 9.13
C ASN A 236 9.20 3.17 8.74
N ALA A 237 9.61 3.84 7.66
CA ALA A 237 8.91 5.00 7.13
C ALA A 237 7.44 4.74 6.76
N VAL A 238 7.08 3.50 6.42
CA VAL A 238 5.71 3.11 6.04
C VAL A 238 4.78 3.11 7.26
N CYS A 239 5.26 2.70 8.44
CA CYS A 239 4.45 2.62 9.65
C CYS A 239 4.51 3.89 10.50
N ILE A 240 3.59 3.99 11.47
CA ILE A 240 3.57 5.12 12.39
C ILE A 240 4.39 4.81 13.64
N SER A 241 5.46 5.57 13.84
CA SER A 241 6.20 5.62 15.10
C SER A 241 5.41 6.41 16.13
N HIS A 242 5.11 5.81 17.29
CA HIS A 242 4.37 6.47 18.37
C HIS A 242 5.05 7.78 18.81
N HIS A 243 6.37 7.72 19.04
CA HIS A 243 7.16 8.87 19.46
C HIS A 243 7.13 9.99 18.42
N ASP A 244 7.33 9.66 17.15
CA ASP A 244 7.44 10.68 16.10
C ASP A 244 6.09 11.28 15.76
N TRP A 245 5.01 10.50 15.81
CA TRP A 245 3.66 11.02 15.62
C TRP A 245 3.26 11.96 16.76
N SER A 246 3.57 11.59 18.02
CA SER A 246 3.22 12.39 19.19
C SER A 246 4.05 13.68 19.30
N ARG A 247 5.35 13.64 19.00
CA ARG A 247 6.26 14.77 19.25
C ARG A 247 6.73 15.51 18.01
N ARG A 248 6.77 14.85 16.85
CA ARG A 248 7.36 15.36 15.60
C ARG A 248 6.44 15.11 14.40
N ARG A 249 5.14 15.35 14.59
CA ARG A 249 4.10 15.05 13.60
C ARG A 249 4.38 15.65 12.23
N ALA A 250 4.85 16.90 12.19
CA ALA A 250 5.17 17.60 10.94
C ALA A 250 6.29 16.91 10.13
N GLU A 251 7.22 16.23 10.80
CA GLU A 251 8.28 15.46 10.12
C GLU A 251 7.80 14.07 9.73
N ALA A 252 6.94 13.46 10.57
CA ALA A 252 6.44 12.11 10.42
C ALA A 252 5.37 11.97 9.32
N THR A 253 4.53 12.99 9.12
CA THR A 253 3.43 12.96 8.15
C THR A 253 3.93 12.89 6.71
N TRP A 254 3.25 12.09 5.88
CA TRP A 254 3.46 12.07 4.43
C TRP A 254 2.62 13.11 3.71
N VAL A 255 1.58 13.63 4.37
CA VAL A 255 0.70 14.67 3.82
C VAL A 255 1.50 15.97 3.73
N GLU A 256 1.56 16.53 2.53
CA GLU A 256 2.16 17.85 2.35
C GLU A 256 1.15 18.96 2.68
N PRO A 257 1.60 20.07 3.28
CA PRO A 257 0.72 21.22 3.50
C PRO A 257 0.24 21.79 2.17
N GLU A 258 -1.04 22.15 2.10
CA GLU A 258 -1.73 22.64 0.88
C GLU A 258 -1.01 23.80 0.16
N ASP A 259 -0.27 24.63 0.91
CA ASP A 259 0.53 25.73 0.35
C ASP A 259 1.70 25.27 -0.52
N LYS A 260 2.23 24.06 -0.30
CA LYS A 260 3.32 23.50 -1.11
C LYS A 260 2.82 22.79 -2.36
N THR A 261 1.58 22.31 -2.37
CA THR A 261 0.97 21.62 -3.50
C THR A 261 0.77 22.57 -4.68
N ARG A 262 0.36 23.84 -4.42
CA ARG A 262 0.15 24.86 -5.46
C ARG A 262 1.41 25.37 -6.14
N LEU A 263 2.57 25.27 -5.48
CA LEU A 263 3.85 25.72 -6.02
C LEU A 263 4.59 24.62 -6.81
N ARG A 264 4.08 23.39 -6.80
CA ARG A 264 4.81 22.19 -7.26
C ARG A 264 4.28 21.61 -8.57
N ASP A 265 3.22 22.18 -9.14
CA ASP A 265 2.69 21.78 -10.45
C ASP A 265 3.72 21.91 -11.59
N GLU A 266 4.85 22.60 -11.39
CA GLU A 266 5.91 22.75 -12.40
C GLU A 266 7.14 21.84 -12.19
N ASP A 267 7.50 21.47 -10.96
CA ASP A 267 8.69 20.65 -10.64
C ASP A 267 8.39 19.60 -9.54
N GLY A 268 7.71 18.52 -9.94
CA GLY A 268 7.48 17.36 -9.08
C GLY A 268 8.78 16.78 -8.48
N ARG A 269 8.70 15.88 -7.48
CA ARG A 269 9.87 15.06 -7.10
C ARG A 269 9.78 13.76 -7.88
N PRO A 270 10.43 13.62 -9.03
CA PRO A 270 10.46 12.36 -9.75
C PRO A 270 11.26 11.33 -8.97
N PHE A 271 10.81 10.08 -9.01
CA PHE A 271 11.59 8.93 -8.61
C PHE A 271 12.06 8.19 -9.87
N SER A 272 13.35 7.87 -9.96
CA SER A 272 13.92 7.11 -11.08
C SER A 272 14.47 5.77 -10.58
N PHE A 273 14.01 4.68 -11.19
CA PHE A 273 14.47 3.34 -10.89
C PHE A 273 15.70 2.98 -11.73
N THR A 274 16.88 3.09 -11.12
CA THR A 274 18.16 2.86 -11.81
C THR A 274 18.68 1.43 -11.62
N ARG A 275 19.60 0.99 -12.49
CA ARG A 275 20.31 -0.29 -12.32
C ARG A 275 21.07 -0.39 -11.00
N ALA A 276 21.57 0.74 -10.49
CA ALA A 276 22.25 0.79 -9.20
C ALA A 276 21.29 0.46 -8.05
N ILE A 277 20.07 1.00 -8.09
CA ILE A 277 19.01 0.71 -7.12
C ILE A 277 18.57 -0.75 -7.22
N ALA A 278 18.37 -1.26 -8.43
CA ALA A 278 17.94 -2.64 -8.67
C ALA A 278 18.94 -3.69 -8.14
N ASN A 279 20.23 -3.36 -8.14
CA ASN A 279 21.31 -4.27 -7.73
C ASN A 279 21.88 -3.96 -6.34
N ASP A 280 21.28 -3.03 -5.57
CA ASP A 280 21.81 -2.65 -4.26
C ASP A 280 21.63 -3.80 -3.24
N GLN A 281 22.74 -4.47 -2.93
CA GLN A 281 22.76 -5.59 -1.97
C GLN A 281 22.37 -5.16 -0.55
N ARG A 282 22.45 -3.87 -0.21
CA ARG A 282 22.06 -3.35 1.11
C ARG A 282 20.55 -3.47 1.35
N LEU A 283 19.76 -3.51 0.28
CA LEU A 283 18.31 -3.67 0.31
C LEU A 283 17.84 -5.10 0.58
N GLN A 284 18.78 -6.06 0.62
CA GLN A 284 18.49 -7.46 0.92
C GLN A 284 18.27 -7.71 2.42
N TYR A 285 18.66 -6.76 3.28
CA TYR A 285 18.51 -6.86 4.74
C TYR A 285 17.45 -5.87 5.25
N GLU A 286 16.50 -6.37 6.05
CA GLU A 286 15.48 -5.54 6.70
C GLU A 286 16.12 -4.50 7.64
N GLY A 287 15.66 -3.25 7.56
CA GLY A 287 16.11 -2.18 8.46
C GLY A 287 17.39 -1.45 8.05
N ALA A 288 17.78 -1.50 6.77
CA ALA A 288 18.89 -0.69 6.28
C ALA A 288 18.68 0.81 6.59
N LEU A 289 19.68 1.48 7.18
CA LEU A 289 19.64 2.89 7.62
C LEU A 289 19.13 3.89 6.56
N HIS A 290 19.18 3.53 5.28
CA HIS A 290 18.77 4.37 4.16
C HIS A 290 17.37 4.01 3.61
N ALA A 291 16.81 2.86 4.02
CA ALA A 291 15.55 2.34 3.51
C ALA A 291 14.37 3.28 3.81
N ASP A 292 14.37 3.94 4.97
CA ASP A 292 13.29 4.88 5.32
C ASP A 292 13.23 6.10 4.40
N ARG A 293 14.41 6.66 4.06
CA ARG A 293 14.49 7.79 3.12
C ARG A 293 14.12 7.35 1.71
N MET A 294 14.60 6.19 1.27
CA MET A 294 14.30 5.64 -0.06
C MET A 294 12.81 5.31 -0.20
N ALA A 295 12.21 4.67 0.80
CA ALA A 295 10.78 4.35 0.82
C ALA A 295 9.94 5.62 0.78
N ARG A 296 10.27 6.64 1.59
CA ARG A 296 9.57 7.92 1.53
C ARG A 296 9.72 8.58 0.16
N SER A 297 10.94 8.64 -0.38
CA SER A 297 11.19 9.20 -1.71
C SER A 297 10.45 8.46 -2.82
N LEU A 298 10.29 7.14 -2.70
CA LEU A 298 9.57 6.31 -3.65
C LEU A 298 8.06 6.55 -3.56
N PHE A 299 7.49 6.40 -2.37
CA PHE A 299 6.03 6.36 -2.21
C PHE A 299 5.39 7.74 -2.30
N THR A 300 6.10 8.80 -1.88
CA THR A 300 5.60 10.19 -1.98
C THR A 300 6.09 10.92 -3.24
N ALA A 301 6.56 10.18 -4.25
CA ALA A 301 6.96 10.76 -5.53
C ALA A 301 5.73 11.26 -6.30
N THR A 302 5.92 12.29 -7.12
CA THR A 302 4.86 12.81 -8.01
C THR A 302 4.81 12.04 -9.34
N SER A 303 5.95 11.47 -9.74
CA SER A 303 6.10 10.70 -10.97
C SER A 303 7.19 9.64 -10.79
N TRP A 304 7.04 8.52 -11.50
CA TRP A 304 8.00 7.42 -11.47
C TRP A 304 8.51 7.14 -12.88
N ASP A 305 9.83 7.14 -13.03
CA ASP A 305 10.51 6.56 -14.18
C ASP A 305 10.99 5.16 -13.83
N TRP A 306 10.38 4.17 -14.48
CA TRP A 306 10.69 2.76 -14.30
C TRP A 306 11.65 2.22 -15.36
N THR A 307 12.19 3.09 -16.22
CA THR A 307 13.17 2.73 -17.25
C THR A 307 14.54 2.63 -16.58
N PRO A 308 15.13 1.44 -16.43
CA PRO A 308 16.52 1.36 -16.03
C PRO A 308 17.35 1.88 -17.21
N GLU A 309 18.05 3.00 -17.01
CA GLU A 309 18.88 3.67 -18.02
C GLU A 309 19.64 2.66 -18.92
N ALA A 310 19.68 2.96 -20.22
CA ALA A 310 20.26 2.12 -21.27
C ALA A 310 21.74 1.79 -21.00
#